data_AF-A0A381U3U4-F1
#
_entry.id   AF-A0A381U3U4-F1
#
_cell.length_a   1.000
_cell.length_b   1.000
_cell.length_c   1.000
_cell.angle_alpha   90.00
_cell.angle_beta   90.00
_cell.angle_gamma   90.00
#
_symmetry.space_group_name_H-M   'P 1'
#
loop_
_entity.id
_entity.type
_entity.pdbx_description
1 polymer ?
#
loop_
_entity_poly.entity_id
_entity_poly.type
_entity_poly.pdbx_seq_one_letter_code
_entity_poly.pdbx_strand_id
1 'polypeptide(L)' 'MPERRICNFTHEEIEPGTGMMYIKRDGSVFWFKDSKARKNMLKL' A
#
# COMPACT_ATOMS: atom_id res chain seq x y z
N MET A 1 -20.06 -2.51 -0.43
CA MET A 1 -19.45 -1.16 -0.52
C MET A 1 -17.95 -1.38 -0.64
N PRO A 2 -17.25 -0.75 -1.59
CA PRO A 2 -15.80 -0.92 -1.70
C PRO A 2 -15.09 -0.40 -0.46
N GLU A 3 -14.17 -1.19 0.09
CA GLU A 3 -13.35 -0.78 1.23
C GLU A 3 -12.33 0.27 0.78
N ARG A 4 -12.39 1.45 1.41
CA ARG A 4 -11.44 2.54 1.19
C ARG A 4 -10.21 2.28 2.04
N ARG A 5 -9.04 2.20 1.41
CA ARG A 5 -7.76 1.97 2.08
C ARG A 5 -6.82 3.14 1.79
N ILE A 6 -5.97 3.49 2.75
CA ILE A 6 -5.01 4.60 2.60
C ILE A 6 -3.63 4.03 2.30
N CYS A 7 -2.94 4.61 1.31
CA CYS A 7 -1.57 4.27 0.98
C CYS A 7 -0.64 4.73 2.12
N ASN A 8 0.17 3.82 2.66
CA ASN A 8 1.08 4.11 3.77
C ASN A 8 2.27 4.99 3.39
N PHE A 9 2.53 5.15 2.08
CA PHE A 9 3.64 5.97 1.60
C PHE A 9 3.17 7.38 1.17
N THR A 10 2.17 7.46 0.30
CA THR A 10 1.68 8.75 -0.23
C THR A 10 0.55 9.38 0.58
N HIS A 11 -0.04 8.64 1.53
CA HIS A 11 -1.19 9.07 2.33
C HIS A 11 -2.46 9.37 1.51
N GLU A 12 -2.49 8.92 0.25
CA GLU A 12 -3.66 9.05 -0.63
C GLU A 12 -4.58 7.85 -0.51
N GLU A 13 -5.84 8.05 -0.87
CA GLU A 13 -6.85 6.99 -0.96
C GLU A 13 -6.51 6.04 -2.12
N ILE A 14 -6.53 4.75 -1.85
CA ILE A 14 -6.33 3.71 -2.86
C ILE A 14 -7.68 3.45 -3.52
N GLU A 15 -7.72 3.59 -4.84
CA GLU A 15 -8.92 3.25 -5.61
C GLU A 15 -9.30 1.78 -5.40
N PRO A 16 -10.59 1.49 -5.19
CA PRO A 16 -11.02 0.12 -4.93
C PRO A 16 -10.83 -0.77 -6.15
N GLY A 17 -10.24 -1.94 -5.94
CA GLY A 17 -9.82 -2.85 -7.02
C GLY A 17 -8.39 -2.62 -7.50
N THR A 18 -7.72 -1.58 -7.00
CA THR A 18 -6.33 -1.24 -7.32
C THR A 18 -5.46 -1.28 -6.06
N GLY A 19 -4.13 -1.31 -6.25
CA GLY A 19 -3.16 -1.34 -5.18
C GLY A 19 -2.74 -2.74 -4.75
N MET A 20 -1.95 -2.80 -3.69
CA MET A 20 -1.43 -4.07 -3.17
C MET A 20 -1.21 -4.04 -1.66
N MET A 21 -1.39 -5.21 -1.06
CA MET A 21 -1.04 -5.48 0.32
C MET A 21 0.38 -6.03 0.40
N TYR A 22 1.20 -5.46 1.27
CA TYR A 22 2.53 -5.95 1.58
C TYR A 22 2.63 -6.28 3.06
N ILE A 23 2.89 -7.55 3.36
CA ILE A 23 3.05 -8.04 4.72
C ILE A 23 4.55 -8.21 4.97
N LYS A 24 5.09 -7.49 5.95
CA LYS A 24 6.47 -7.66 6.39
C LYS A 24 6.60 -8.92 7.26
N ARG A 25 7.82 -9.44 7.42
CA ARG A 25 8.11 -10.65 8.21
C ARG A 25 7.77 -10.51 9.70
N ASP A 26 7.68 -9.29 10.21
CA ASP A 26 7.25 -8.94 11.56
C ASP A 26 5.72 -8.99 11.75
N GLY A 27 4.95 -9.24 10.68
CA GLY A 27 3.48 -9.23 10.69
C GLY A 27 2.85 -7.87 10.39
N SER A 28 3.66 -6.82 10.20
CA SER A 28 3.15 -5.49 9.89
C SER A 28 2.56 -5.43 8.46
N VAL A 29 1.35 -4.91 8.33
CA VAL A 29 0.63 -4.80 7.04
C VAL A 29 0.74 -3.39 6.46
N PHE A 30 1.21 -3.29 5.22
CA PHE A 30 1.29 -2.04 4.47
C PHE A 30 0.41 -2.10 3.23
N TRP A 31 -0.28 -0.99 2.98
CA TRP A 31 -1.07 -0.77 1.78
C TRP A 31 -0.36 0.20 0.87
N PHE A 32 -0.23 -0.17 -0.40
CA PHE A 32 0.41 0.65 -1.43
C PHE A 32 -0.54 0.85 -2.61
N LYS A 33 -0.62 2.08 -3.10
CA LYS A 33 -1.39 2.39 -4.32
C LYS A 33 -0.78 1.80 -5.59
N ASP A 34 0.57 1.74 -5.65
CA ASP A 34 1.31 1.31 -6.83
C ASP A 34 2.67 0.69 -6.47
N SER A 35 3.33 0.11 -7.48
CA SER A 35 4.67 -0.48 -7.33
C SER A 35 5.75 0.55 -7.00
N LYS A 36 5.58 1.82 -7.38
CA LYS A 36 6.55 2.89 -7.13
C LYS A 36 6.60 3.23 -5.64
N ALA A 37 5.44 3.36 -4.99
CA ALA A 37 5.29 3.61 -3.57
C ALA A 37 5.95 2.51 -2.73
N ARG A 38 5.77 1.23 -3.12
CA ARG A 38 6.44 0.11 -2.46
C ARG A 38 7.95 0.15 -2.61
N LYS A 39 8.45 0.35 -3.83
CA LYS A 39 9.92 0.40 -4.06
C LYS A 39 10.55 1.55 -3.28
N ASN A 40 9.93 2.73 -3.28
CA ASN A 40 10.41 3.87 -2.52
C ASN A 40 10.42 3.61 -1.01
N MET A 41 9.35 3.03 -0.46
CA MET A 41 9.26 2.75 0.98
C MET A 41 10.20 1.62 1.42
N LEU A 42 10.40 0.60 0.58
CA LEU A 42 11.31 -0.52 0.84
C LEU A 42 12.76 -0.26 0.39
N LYS A 43 13.05 0.91 -0.20
CA LYS A 43 14.34 1.28 -0.79
C LYS A 43 14.89 0.19 -1.74
N LEU A 44 14.03 -0.28 -2.63
CA LEU A 44 14.32 -1.27 -3.69
C LEU A 44 14.69 -0.62 -5.03
#